data_AF-A0A957MEL9-F1
#
_entry.id   AF-A0A957MEL9-F1
#
_cell.length_a   1.000
_cell.length_b   1.000
_cell.length_c   1.000
_cell.angle_alpha   90.00
_cell.angle_beta   90.00
_cell.angle_gamma   90.00
#
_symmetry.space_group_name_H-M   'P 1'
#
loop_
_entity.id
_entity.type
_entity.pdbx_description
1 polymer ?
#
loop_
_entity_poly.entity_id
_entity_poly.type
_entity_poly.pdbx_seq_one_letter_code
_entity_poly.pdbx_strand_id
1 'polypeptide(L)'
;MALLGLHVNLLIGPTVPLPVPPPLLANLDSIEVTHSDEGRSGFQIVFKGTRSRAAFMDYPLFLNPQFRVGHRAIISVTFGPLPTVLMDGIITNQQLTPAQG
;
A
#
# COMPACT_ATOMS: atom_id res chain seq x y z
N MET A 1 3.49 -1.60 -24.47
CA MET A 1 2.86 -1.87 -23.16
C MET A 1 2.16 -3.21 -23.26
N ALA A 2 2.55 -4.19 -22.45
CA ALA A 2 1.96 -5.53 -22.51
C ALA A 2 0.53 -5.48 -21.94
N LEU A 3 -0.47 -5.59 -22.83
CA LEU A 3 -1.90 -5.63 -22.49
C LEU A 3 -2.29 -6.88 -21.66
N LEU A 4 -1.34 -7.81 -21.48
CA LEU A 4 -1.50 -9.10 -20.78
C LEU A 4 -0.83 -9.11 -19.39
N GLY A 5 -0.30 -7.98 -18.92
CA GLY A 5 0.32 -7.88 -17.60
C GLY A 5 -0.70 -7.68 -16.48
N LEU A 6 -0.49 -8.36 -15.35
CA LEU A 6 -1.16 -8.05 -14.09
C LEU A 6 -0.63 -6.72 -13.55
N HIS A 7 -1.50 -5.71 -13.41
CA HIS A 7 -1.12 -4.42 -12.83
C HIS A 7 -1.86 -4.21 -11.51
N VAL A 8 -1.13 -3.85 -10.46
CA VAL A 8 -1.72 -3.47 -9.18
C VAL A 8 -1.79 -1.95 -9.10
N ASN A 9 -2.96 -1.40 -8.78
CA ASN A 9 -3.14 0.01 -8.47
C ASN A 9 -3.45 0.18 -6.99
N LEU A 10 -2.70 1.06 -6.34
CA LEU A 10 -2.86 1.40 -4.93
C LEU A 10 -3.19 2.88 -4.78
N LEU A 11 -4.38 3.17 -4.25
CA LEU A 11 -4.85 4.53 -3.97
C LEU A 11 -4.99 4.68 -2.46
N ILE A 12 -4.34 5.67 -1.85
CA ILE A 12 -4.39 5.89 -0.40
C ILE A 12 -4.56 7.39 -0.10
N GLY A 13 -5.36 7.74 0.90
CA GLY A 13 -5.50 9.13 1.36
C GLY A 13 -6.62 9.33 2.38
N PRO A 14 -6.76 10.55 2.94
CA PRO A 14 -7.70 10.84 4.04
C PRO A 14 -9.17 10.69 3.63
N THR A 15 -9.60 11.43 2.60
CA THR A 15 -11.00 11.44 2.12
C THR A 15 -11.07 11.04 0.66
N VAL A 16 -10.18 11.60 -0.16
CA VAL A 16 -10.02 11.24 -1.58
C VAL A 16 -8.69 10.48 -1.71
N PRO A 17 -8.74 9.16 -1.93
CA PRO A 17 -7.53 8.38 -2.16
C PRO A 17 -6.84 8.82 -3.45
N LEU A 18 -5.55 9.08 -3.37
CA LEU A 18 -4.70 9.42 -4.51
C LEU A 18 -3.73 8.29 -4.81
N PRO A 19 -3.25 8.14 -6.06
CA PRO A 19 -2.22 7.18 -6.40
C PRO A 19 -1.01 7.31 -5.47
N VAL A 20 -0.52 6.17 -4.99
CA VAL A 20 0.72 6.14 -4.21
C VAL A 20 1.89 6.57 -5.11
N PRO A 21 2.74 7.51 -4.67
CA PRO A 21 3.89 7.98 -5.43
C PRO A 21 4.84 6.85 -5.86
N PRO A 22 5.39 6.89 -7.10
CA PRO A 22 6.30 5.86 -7.60
C PRO A 22 7.49 5.52 -6.70
N PRO A 23 8.17 6.49 -6.03
CA PRO A 23 9.29 6.17 -5.13
C PRO A 23 8.91 5.27 -3.95
N LEU A 24 7.64 5.30 -3.52
CA LEU A 24 7.15 4.47 -2.42
C LEU A 24 6.76 3.08 -2.93
N LEU A 25 6.10 3.01 -4.09
CA LEU A 25 5.77 1.74 -4.75
C LEU A 25 7.03 0.93 -5.11
N ALA A 26 8.15 1.57 -5.40
CA ALA A 26 9.43 0.88 -5.63
C ALA A 26 9.92 0.06 -4.43
N ASN A 27 9.43 0.38 -3.22
CA ASN A 27 9.75 -0.33 -1.99
C ASN A 27 8.62 -1.27 -1.54
N LEU A 28 7.57 -1.44 -2.34
CA LEU A 28 6.49 -2.37 -2.02
C LEU A 28 7.04 -3.80 -2.00
N ASP A 29 6.84 -4.50 -0.89
CA ASP A 29 7.27 -5.88 -0.70
C ASP A 29 6.11 -6.85 -0.97
N SER A 30 4.97 -6.62 -0.31
CA SER A 30 3.80 -7.47 -0.45
C SER A 30 2.49 -6.72 -0.19
N ILE A 31 1.43 -7.24 -0.81
CA ILE A 31 0.04 -6.87 -0.53
C ILE A 31 -0.71 -8.17 -0.29
N GLU A 32 -1.36 -8.26 0.86
CA GLU A 32 -2.24 -9.37 1.22
C GLU A 32 -3.65 -8.82 1.43
N VAL A 33 -4.64 -9.49 0.82
CA VAL A 33 -6.06 -9.17 1.01
C VAL A 33 -6.74 -10.44 1.48
N THR A 34 -7.44 -10.35 2.61
CA THR A 34 -8.17 -11.47 3.21
C THR A 34 -9.66 -11.15 3.18
N HIS A 35 -10.42 -11.99 2.48
CA HIS A 35 -11.88 -11.97 2.52
C HIS A 35 -12.38 -13.03 3.50
N SER A 36 -13.32 -12.64 4.35
CA SER A 36 -13.95 -13.54 5.32
C SER A 36 -15.46 -13.36 5.23
N ASP A 37 -16.19 -14.47 5.11
CA ASP A 37 -17.65 -14.49 5.07
C ASP A 37 -18.27 -14.44 6.47
N GLU A 38 -17.53 -14.87 7.49
CA GLU A 38 -17.98 -14.97 8.89
C GLU A 38 -17.37 -13.89 9.80
N GLY A 39 -16.39 -13.14 9.30
CA GLY A 39 -15.59 -12.18 10.05
C GLY A 39 -15.30 -10.89 9.27
N ARG A 40 -14.38 -10.08 9.79
CA ARG A 40 -13.94 -8.85 9.11
C ARG A 40 -12.96 -9.19 8.00
N SER A 41 -13.24 -8.73 6.79
CA SER A 41 -12.25 -8.67 5.72
C SER A 41 -11.15 -7.66 6.07
N GLY A 42 -9.95 -7.89 5.56
CA GLY A 42 -8.77 -7.12 5.92
C GLY A 42 -7.75 -7.05 4.80
N PHE A 43 -6.77 -6.17 4.97
CA PHE A 43 -5.62 -6.08 4.08
C PHE A 43 -4.36 -5.77 4.89
N GLN A 44 -3.23 -6.19 4.35
CA GLN A 44 -1.90 -5.85 4.85
C GLN A 44 -1.04 -5.41 3.67
N ILE A 45 -0.32 -4.30 3.84
CA ILE A 45 0.62 -3.79 2.85
C ILE A 45 1.98 -3.68 3.54
N VAL A 46 2.97 -4.38 3.00
CA VAL A 46 4.33 -4.38 3.54
C VAL A 46 5.22 -3.64 2.56
N PHE A 47 6.01 -2.70 3.08
CA PHE A 47 7.05 -2.02 2.35
C PHE A 47 8.41 -2.33 2.97
N LYS A 48 9.44 -2.50 2.13
CA LYS A 48 10.82 -2.63 2.59
C LYS A 48 11.27 -1.30 3.21
N GLY A 49 11.80 -1.37 4.42
CA GLY A 49 12.48 -0.25 5.04
C GLY A 49 13.78 0.04 4.30
N THR A 50 13.91 1.23 3.71
CA THR A 50 15.17 1.71 3.14
C THR A 50 15.86 2.66 4.10
N ARG A 51 17.14 2.38 4.40
CA ARG A 51 18.05 3.32 5.06
C ARG A 51 18.72 4.16 3.98
N SER A 52 18.38 5.43 3.89
CA SER A 52 19.06 6.34 2.96
C SER A 52 20.29 6.90 3.66
N ARG A 53 21.49 6.66 3.10
CA ARG A 53 22.73 7.26 3.62
C ARG A 53 22.79 8.79 3.43
N ALA A 54 21.87 9.36 2.65
CA ALA A 54 21.91 10.75 2.19
C ALA A 54 20.84 11.65 2.80
N ALA A 55 19.91 11.12 3.60
CA ALA A 55 18.84 11.91 4.19
C ALA A 55 18.82 11.73 5.70
N PHE A 56 18.87 12.85 6.44
CA PHE A 56 18.59 12.93 7.88
C PHE A 56 17.17 12.44 8.28
N MET A 57 16.42 11.85 7.35
CA MET A 57 15.09 11.28 7.55
C MET A 57 15.14 9.81 7.12
N ASP A 58 15.43 8.93 8.07
CA ASP A 58 15.12 7.53 7.91
C ASP A 58 13.59 7.35 7.84
N TYR A 59 13.10 6.43 7.01
CA TYR A 59 11.68 6.03 6.89
C TYR A 59 10.70 7.05 6.24
N PRO A 60 10.92 7.45 4.97
CA PRO A 60 10.02 8.34 4.24
C PRO A 60 8.57 7.81 4.14
N LEU A 61 8.35 6.50 4.24
CA LEU A 61 7.02 5.87 4.25
C LEU A 61 6.24 6.12 5.56
N PHE A 62 6.93 6.11 6.70
CA PHE A 62 6.30 6.33 8.01
C PHE A 62 5.96 7.81 8.21
N LEU A 63 6.82 8.70 7.69
CA LEU A 63 6.60 10.15 7.72
C LEU A 63 5.62 10.63 6.66
N ASN A 64 5.28 9.81 5.66
CA ASN A 64 4.39 10.24 4.61
C ASN A 64 2.95 10.41 5.15
N PRO A 65 2.37 11.62 5.10
CA PRO A 65 1.02 11.86 5.61
C PRO A 65 -0.04 11.03 4.89
N GLN A 66 0.22 10.51 3.69
CA GLN A 66 -0.72 9.68 2.92
C GLN A 66 -1.08 8.38 3.63
N PHE A 67 -0.19 7.79 4.42
CA PHE A 67 -0.34 6.43 5.00
C PHE A 67 -0.83 6.42 6.46
N ARG A 68 -1.37 7.54 6.96
CA ARG A 68 -1.80 7.62 8.36
C ARG A 68 -2.98 6.69 8.66
N VAL A 69 -3.03 6.21 9.91
CA VAL A 69 -4.20 5.54 10.46
C VAL A 69 -5.44 6.44 10.29
N GLY A 70 -6.55 5.83 9.88
CA GLY A 70 -7.80 6.51 9.54
C GLY A 70 -7.93 6.87 8.06
N HIS A 71 -6.87 6.76 7.26
CA HIS A 71 -6.95 6.99 5.81
C HIS A 71 -7.55 5.79 5.09
N ARG A 72 -8.23 6.07 3.97
CA ARG A 72 -8.80 5.07 3.08
C ARG A 72 -7.73 4.53 2.14
N ALA A 73 -7.71 3.21 1.96
CA ALA A 73 -6.85 2.49 1.04
C ALA A 73 -7.70 1.64 0.09
N ILE A 74 -7.49 1.84 -1.21
CA ILE A 74 -8.14 1.08 -2.28
C ILE A 74 -7.05 0.28 -3.01
N ILE A 75 -7.20 -1.03 -2.99
CA ILE A 75 -6.34 -2.00 -3.69
C ILE A 75 -7.16 -2.53 -4.86
N SER A 76 -6.66 -2.31 -6.07
CA SER A 76 -7.28 -2.86 -7.28
C SER A 76 -6.25 -3.50 -8.18
N VAL A 77 -6.70 -4.46 -8.97
CA VAL A 77 -5.89 -5.18 -9.93
C VAL A 77 -6.51 -5.02 -11.29
N THR A 78 -5.69 -4.69 -12.28
CA THR A 78 -6.09 -4.64 -13.69
C THR A 78 -5.48 -5.85 -14.38
N PHE A 79 -6.36 -6.74 -14.85
CA PHE A 79 -6.02 -7.86 -15.71
C PHE A 79 -6.86 -7.74 -16.98
N GLY A 80 -6.21 -7.39 -18.10
CA GLY A 80 -6.92 -7.03 -19.33
C GLY A 80 -7.45 -5.59 -19.31
N PRO A 81 -8.64 -5.32 -19.90
CA PRO A 81 -9.11 -3.96 -20.14
C PRO A 81 -9.76 -3.28 -18.94
N LEU A 82 -10.13 -4.02 -17.89
CA LEU A 82 -10.93 -3.50 -16.79
C LEU A 82 -10.22 -3.69 -15.43
N PRO A 83 -10.22 -2.65 -14.57
CA PRO A 83 -9.76 -2.78 -13.19
C PRO A 83 -10.82 -3.44 -12.32
N THR A 84 -10.38 -4.36 -11.46
CA THR A 84 -11.19 -5.01 -10.42
C THR A 84 -10.69 -4.57 -9.05
N VAL A 85 -11.58 -4.04 -8.21
CA VAL A 85 -11.25 -3.68 -6.83
C VAL A 85 -11.19 -4.96 -5.99
N LEU A 86 -10.07 -5.16 -5.29
CA LEU A 86 -9.90 -6.27 -4.35
C LEU A 86 -10.29 -5.84 -2.93
N MET A 87 -9.89 -4.64 -2.51
CA MET A 87 -10.22 -4.13 -1.18
C MET A 87 -10.41 -2.62 -1.22
N ASP A 88 -11.39 -2.16 -0.47
CA ASP A 88 -11.63 -0.75 -0.17
C ASP A 88 -11.88 -0.64 1.33
N GLY A 89 -10.88 -0.16 2.07
CA GLY A 89 -10.89 -0.19 3.52
C GLY A 89 -10.16 0.97 4.15
N ILE A 90 -10.13 0.97 5.48
CA ILE A 90 -9.46 1.99 6.28
C ILE A 90 -8.19 1.40 6.90
N ILE A 91 -7.11 2.17 6.89
CA ILE A 91 -5.88 1.83 7.60
C ILE A 91 -6.16 1.93 9.10
N THR A 92 -6.09 0.81 9.81
CA THR A 92 -6.37 0.74 11.25
C THR A 92 -5.11 0.64 12.10
N ASN A 93 -4.00 0.19 11.51
CA ASN A 93 -2.73 0.02 12.19
C ASN A 93 -1.57 0.36 11.24
N GLN A 94 -0.50 0.92 11.79
CA GLN A 94 0.75 1.18 11.10
C GLN A 94 1.90 0.83 12.03
N GLN A 95 2.81 -0.02 11.57
CA GLN A 95 3.94 -0.50 12.36
C GLN A 95 5.23 -0.34 11.57
N LEU A 96 6.31 -0.05 12.27
CA LEU A 96 7.66 -0.06 11.72
C LEU A 96 8.45 -1.18 12.41
N THR A 97 8.80 -2.21 11.64
CA THR A 97 9.63 -3.30 12.15
C THR A 97 11.10 -2.99 11.82
N PRO A 98 11.98 -2.85 12.82
CA PRO A 98 13.40 -2.72 12.57
C PRO A 98 13.95 -4.03 11.98
N ALA A 99 14.91 -3.94 11.07
CA ALA A 99 15.69 -5.12 10.68
C ALA A 99 16.38 -5.70 11.92
N GLN A 100 16.26 -7.01 12.13
CA GLN A 100 17.04 -7.71 13.14
C GLN A 100 18.52 -7.59 12.74
N GLY A 101 19.34 -7.09 13.67
CA GLY A 101 20.77 -6.80 13.45
C GLY A 101 21.60 -8.05 13.23
#